data_AF-A0A7S3GQ30-F1
#
_entry.id   AF-A0A7S3GQ30-F1
#
_cell.length_a   1.000
_cell.length_b   1.000
_cell.length_c   1.000
_cell.angle_alpha   90.00
_cell.angle_beta   90.00
_cell.angle_gamma   90.00
#
_symmetry.space_group_name_H-M   'P 1'
#
loop_
_entity.id
_entity.type
_entity.pdbx_description
1 polymer ?
#
loop_
_entity_poly.entity_id
_entity_poly.type
_entity_poly.pdbx_seq_one_letter_code
_entity_poly.pdbx_strand_id
1 'polypeptide(L)'
;KEEAPAEEIDVENLDVLAVKDVNDVGNGEPLFAHFLYEDWALLSACYELHLLAHAFKKDLNDADRPSFKEKDLSFYYQKYYRKSFDFKNFGIEEFADFLELIKDTMTADEASGFLKPALGDDATPEQVLKLAEESRRERSRRVD
;
A
#
# COMPACT_ATOMS: atom_id res chain seq x y z
N LYS A 1 29.78 31.84 -7.40
CA LYS A 1 29.46 31.13 -6.16
C LYS A 1 29.66 29.67 -6.50
N GLU A 2 30.74 29.08 -5.99
CA GLU A 2 31.06 27.68 -6.26
C GLU A 2 29.98 26.86 -5.55
N GLU A 3 29.15 26.17 -6.33
CA GLU A 3 28.14 25.26 -5.82
C GLU A 3 28.90 24.11 -5.16
N ALA A 4 28.73 23.92 -3.86
CA ALA A 4 29.29 22.76 -3.17
C ALA A 4 28.80 21.51 -3.91
N PRO A 5 29.66 20.51 -4.15
CA PRO A 5 29.23 19.27 -4.79
C PRO A 5 28.05 18.74 -3.99
N ALA A 6 26.93 18.46 -4.67
CA ALA A 6 25.80 17.80 -4.06
C ALA A 6 26.34 16.54 -3.38
N GLU A 7 26.12 16.41 -2.07
CA GLU A 7 26.44 15.17 -1.37
C GLU A 7 25.69 14.04 -2.12
N GLU A 8 26.43 13.02 -2.58
CA GLU A 8 25.80 11.86 -3.22
C GLU A 8 24.82 11.24 -2.23
N ILE A 9 23.53 11.31 -2.56
CA ILE A 9 22.49 10.70 -1.75
C ILE A 9 22.52 9.20 -2.00
N ASP A 10 22.77 8.44 -0.93
CA ASP A 10 22.63 6.99 -0.95
C ASP A 10 21.14 6.62 -0.96
N VAL A 11 20.55 6.58 -2.15
CA VAL A 11 19.13 6.31 -2.36
C VAL A 11 18.74 4.92 -1.85
N GLU A 12 19.64 3.94 -1.93
CA GLU A 12 19.38 2.54 -1.54
C GLU A 12 19.28 2.37 -0.02
N ASN A 13 20.06 3.15 0.74
CA ASN A 13 20.05 3.13 2.22
C ASN A 13 19.25 4.28 2.86
N LEU A 14 18.52 5.06 2.04
CA LEU A 14 17.63 6.11 2.52
C LEU A 14 16.52 5.55 3.42
N ASP A 15 16.23 6.25 4.53
CA ASP A 15 15.03 6.02 5.34
C ASP A 15 13.80 6.56 4.59
N VAL A 16 13.12 5.66 3.88
CA VAL A 16 11.95 5.93 3.03
C VAL A 16 10.83 6.63 3.80
N LEU A 17 10.63 6.27 5.07
CA LEU A 17 9.54 6.81 5.87
C LEU A 17 9.80 8.27 6.28
N ALA A 18 11.07 8.62 6.48
CA ALA A 18 11.52 9.97 6.84
C ALA A 18 11.59 10.97 5.66
N VAL A 19 11.44 10.51 4.41
CA VAL A 19 11.46 11.37 3.21
C VAL A 19 10.39 12.46 3.30
N LYS A 20 10.75 13.73 3.12
CA LYS A 20 9.78 14.84 3.26
C LYS A 20 9.00 15.13 1.98
N ASP A 21 9.65 15.00 0.83
CA ASP A 21 9.03 15.18 -0.49
C ASP A 21 9.24 13.90 -1.29
N VAL A 22 8.15 13.22 -1.62
CA VAL A 22 8.22 11.97 -2.40
C VAL A 22 8.56 12.21 -3.87
N ASN A 23 8.55 13.45 -4.34
CA ASN A 23 8.88 13.81 -5.71
C ASN A 23 10.35 14.22 -5.89
N ASP A 24 11.08 14.47 -4.80
CA ASP A 24 12.51 14.77 -4.81
C ASP A 24 13.15 14.30 -3.50
N VAL A 25 13.92 13.21 -3.56
CA VAL A 25 14.65 12.67 -2.39
C VAL A 25 15.94 13.43 -2.09
N GLY A 26 16.21 14.52 -2.82
CA GLY A 26 17.34 15.43 -2.67
C GLY A 26 18.38 15.34 -3.79
N ASN A 27 18.18 14.44 -4.75
CA ASN A 27 19.01 14.27 -5.94
C ASN A 27 18.25 14.60 -7.24
N GLY A 28 17.02 15.15 -7.14
CA GLY A 28 16.15 15.44 -8.28
C GLY A 28 15.33 14.25 -8.78
N GLU A 29 15.40 13.09 -8.13
CA GLU A 29 14.60 11.92 -8.45
C GLU A 29 13.45 11.72 -7.43
N PRO A 30 12.27 11.26 -7.89
CA PRO A 30 11.19 10.89 -6.98
C PRO A 30 11.51 9.58 -6.25
N LEU A 31 10.89 9.40 -5.08
CA LEU A 31 11.00 8.18 -4.26
C LEU A 31 10.57 6.91 -5.02
N PHE A 32 9.67 7.06 -5.98
CA PHE A 32 9.13 5.99 -6.82
C PHE A 32 9.83 5.88 -8.19
N ALA A 33 11.03 6.46 -8.36
CA ALA A 33 11.76 6.48 -9.64
C ALA A 33 11.99 5.09 -10.25
N HIS A 34 12.07 4.05 -9.42
CA HIS A 34 12.35 2.67 -9.82
C HIS A 34 11.12 1.75 -9.76
N PHE A 35 9.91 2.31 -9.61
CA PHE A 35 8.69 1.50 -9.65
C PHE A 35 8.50 0.87 -11.03
N LEU A 36 8.29 -0.44 -11.05
CA LEU A 36 7.82 -1.18 -12.21
C LEU A 36 6.29 -1.27 -12.20
N TYR A 37 5.73 -1.88 -13.25
CA TYR A 37 4.28 -2.09 -13.35
C TYR A 37 3.69 -2.79 -12.12
N GLU A 38 4.39 -3.80 -11.62
CA GLU A 38 3.96 -4.59 -10.45
C GLU A 38 3.92 -3.74 -9.17
N ASP A 39 4.87 -2.82 -8.99
CA ASP A 39 4.89 -1.91 -7.84
C ASP A 39 3.71 -0.94 -7.88
N TRP A 40 3.38 -0.41 -9.08
CA TRP A 40 2.19 0.42 -9.27
C TRP A 40 0.89 -0.35 -9.05
N ALA A 41 0.82 -1.60 -9.50
CA ALA A 41 -0.33 -2.46 -9.26
C ALA A 41 -0.51 -2.73 -7.76
N LEU A 42 0.58 -3.01 -7.04
CA LEU A 42 0.53 -3.30 -5.61
C LEU A 42 0.19 -2.05 -4.80
N LEU A 43 0.80 -0.90 -5.09
CA LEU A 43 0.45 0.38 -4.48
C LEU A 43 -1.03 0.70 -4.69
N SER A 44 -1.55 0.47 -5.90
CA SER A 44 -2.97 0.70 -6.21
C SER A 44 -3.87 -0.21 -5.37
N ALA A 45 -3.56 -1.50 -5.27
CA ALA A 45 -4.31 -2.43 -4.44
C ALA A 45 -4.28 -2.03 -2.96
N CYS A 46 -3.10 -1.71 -2.41
CA CYS A 46 -2.96 -1.23 -1.04
C CYS A 46 -3.86 -0.02 -0.76
N TYR A 47 -3.80 1.00 -1.62
CA TYR A 47 -4.54 2.24 -1.40
C TYR A 47 -6.05 2.08 -1.64
N GLU A 48 -6.46 1.38 -2.70
CA GLU A 48 -7.87 1.13 -2.99
C GLU A 48 -8.53 0.27 -1.90
N LEU A 49 -7.85 -0.77 -1.40
CA LEU A 49 -8.38 -1.59 -0.31
C LEU A 49 -8.48 -0.80 1.00
N HIS A 50 -7.48 0.04 1.30
CA HIS A 50 -7.50 0.94 2.45
C HIS A 50 -8.70 1.90 2.40
N LEU A 51 -8.90 2.58 1.27
CA LEU A 51 -10.04 3.49 1.07
C LEU A 51 -11.38 2.75 1.13
N LEU A 52 -11.46 1.55 0.53
CA LEU A 52 -12.67 0.74 0.52
C LEU A 52 -13.11 0.35 1.93
N ALA A 53 -12.19 -0.12 2.77
CA ALA A 53 -12.50 -0.53 4.14
C ALA A 53 -13.05 0.65 4.98
N HIS A 54 -12.43 1.82 4.86
CA HIS A 54 -12.89 3.02 5.56
C HIS A 54 -14.20 3.57 5.00
N ALA A 55 -14.38 3.58 3.68
CA ALA A 55 -15.62 3.99 3.05
C ALA A 55 -16.79 3.06 3.43
N PHE A 56 -16.56 1.74 3.42
CA PHE A 56 -17.53 0.75 3.85
C PHE A 56 -18.00 1.01 5.29
N LYS A 57 -17.06 1.23 6.22
CA LYS A 57 -17.38 1.50 7.62
C LYS A 57 -18.23 2.75 7.78
N LYS A 58 -17.89 3.83 7.05
CA LYS A 58 -18.64 5.10 7.06
C LYS A 58 -20.04 4.96 6.48
N ASP A 59 -20.18 4.22 5.37
CA ASP A 59 -21.46 4.06 4.67
C ASP A 59 -22.42 3.11 5.40
N LEU A 60 -21.91 2.00 5.93
CA LEU A 60 -22.74 1.05 6.66
C LEU A 60 -23.14 1.59 8.04
N ASN A 61 -22.23 2.32 8.69
CA ASN A 61 -22.44 2.97 9.99
C ASN A 61 -23.07 2.04 11.04
N ASP A 62 -22.58 0.79 11.09
CA ASP A 62 -23.05 -0.27 11.98
C ASP A 62 -21.85 -0.77 12.81
N ALA A 63 -21.94 -0.64 14.14
CA ALA A 63 -20.87 -1.02 15.05
C ALA A 63 -20.60 -2.54 15.07
N ASP A 64 -21.61 -3.36 14.76
CA ASP A 64 -21.48 -4.83 14.71
C ASP A 64 -20.88 -5.31 13.37
N ARG A 65 -20.76 -4.41 12.39
CA ARG A 65 -20.21 -4.68 11.06
C ARG A 65 -19.20 -3.60 10.67
N PRO A 66 -18.08 -3.50 11.39
CA PRO A 66 -17.10 -2.44 11.16
C PRO A 66 -16.33 -2.58 9.84
N SER A 67 -16.41 -3.75 9.19
CA SER A 67 -15.75 -4.08 7.92
C SER A 67 -16.41 -5.32 7.28
N PHE A 68 -15.77 -5.89 6.26
CA PHE A 68 -16.22 -7.06 5.50
C PHE A 68 -15.12 -8.13 5.43
N LYS A 69 -15.48 -9.35 5.02
CA LYS A 69 -14.55 -10.49 4.89
C LYS A 69 -14.11 -10.69 3.45
N GLU A 70 -13.08 -11.50 3.24
CA GLU A 70 -12.56 -11.88 1.92
C GLU A 70 -13.66 -12.22 0.90
N LYS A 71 -14.61 -13.09 1.25
CA LYS A 71 -15.69 -13.53 0.35
C LYS A 71 -16.54 -12.38 -0.21
N ASP A 72 -16.57 -11.24 0.47
CA ASP A 72 -17.37 -10.07 0.11
C ASP A 72 -16.51 -9.00 -0.60
N LEU A 73 -15.18 -9.19 -0.68
CA LEU A 73 -14.24 -8.22 -1.23
C LEU A 73 -14.56 -7.88 -2.69
N SER A 74 -14.70 -8.88 -3.56
CA SER A 74 -14.99 -8.65 -4.98
C SER A 74 -16.32 -7.93 -5.18
N PHE A 75 -17.33 -8.20 -4.33
CA PHE A 75 -18.62 -7.52 -4.37
C PHE A 75 -18.47 -6.03 -4.02
N TYR A 76 -17.81 -5.71 -2.90
CA TYR A 76 -17.64 -4.32 -2.48
C TYR A 76 -16.70 -3.55 -3.39
N TYR A 77 -15.62 -4.16 -3.85
CA TYR A 77 -14.72 -3.53 -4.79
C TYR A 77 -15.43 -3.15 -6.12
N GLN A 78 -16.26 -4.06 -6.67
CA GLN A 78 -17.11 -3.75 -7.83
C GLN A 78 -18.17 -2.67 -7.52
N LYS A 79 -18.74 -2.67 -6.32
CA LYS A 79 -19.75 -1.69 -5.91
C LYS A 79 -19.20 -0.27 -5.88
N TYR A 80 -18.00 -0.08 -5.30
CA TYR A 80 -17.40 1.23 -5.10
C TYR A 80 -16.63 1.71 -6.33
N TYR A 81 -15.83 0.84 -6.97
CA TYR A 81 -14.92 1.24 -8.05
C TYR A 81 -15.41 0.89 -9.45
N ARG A 82 -16.46 0.07 -9.59
CA ARG A 82 -16.91 -0.47 -10.88
C ARG A 82 -15.82 -1.28 -11.61
N LYS A 83 -14.88 -1.83 -10.84
CA LYS A 83 -13.77 -2.68 -11.29
C LYS A 83 -13.91 -4.07 -10.67
N SER A 84 -13.43 -5.10 -11.36
CA SER A 84 -13.23 -6.42 -10.75
C SER A 84 -11.91 -6.43 -9.98
N PHE A 85 -11.88 -7.14 -8.86
CA PHE A 85 -10.66 -7.40 -8.11
C PHE A 85 -10.46 -8.91 -7.99
N ASP A 86 -9.25 -9.34 -8.34
CA ASP A 86 -8.78 -10.70 -8.19
C ASP A 86 -7.31 -10.65 -7.74
N PHE A 87 -7.04 -11.16 -6.53
CA PHE A 87 -5.70 -11.18 -5.96
C PHE A 87 -4.76 -12.16 -6.71
N LYS A 88 -5.32 -13.09 -7.48
CA LYS A 88 -4.52 -14.02 -8.30
C LYS A 88 -3.73 -13.30 -9.39
N ASN A 89 -4.15 -12.09 -9.77
CA ASN A 89 -3.39 -11.24 -10.70
C ASN A 89 -2.03 -10.81 -10.13
N PHE A 90 -1.78 -10.98 -8.83
CA PHE A 90 -0.49 -10.73 -8.17
C PHE A 90 0.38 -12.00 -8.09
N GLY A 91 0.01 -13.09 -8.77
CA GLY A 91 0.76 -14.35 -8.74
C GLY A 91 0.61 -15.14 -7.44
N ILE A 92 -0.48 -14.90 -6.69
CA ILE A 92 -0.74 -15.50 -5.38
C ILE A 92 -1.97 -16.41 -5.45
N GLU A 93 -1.89 -17.59 -4.84
CA GLU A 93 -2.99 -18.58 -4.85
C GLU A 93 -3.94 -18.47 -3.65
N GLU A 94 -3.41 -18.11 -2.48
CA GLU A 94 -4.15 -18.03 -1.22
C GLU A 94 -4.29 -16.57 -0.76
N PHE A 95 -5.48 -16.16 -0.34
CA PHE A 95 -5.72 -14.78 0.07
C PHE A 95 -4.91 -14.36 1.30
N ALA A 96 -4.59 -15.30 2.19
CA ALA A 96 -3.71 -15.05 3.33
C ALA A 96 -2.31 -14.59 2.89
N ASP A 97 -1.75 -15.20 1.84
CA ASP A 97 -0.45 -14.81 1.28
C ASP A 97 -0.53 -13.44 0.60
N PHE A 98 -1.69 -13.08 0.04
CA PHE A 98 -1.93 -11.75 -0.49
C PHE A 98 -1.95 -10.70 0.63
N LEU A 99 -2.61 -10.98 1.76
CA LEU A 99 -2.57 -10.10 2.92
C LEU A 99 -1.15 -9.95 3.49
N GLU A 100 -0.33 -11.00 3.47
CA GLU A 100 1.08 -10.89 3.87
C GLU A 100 1.86 -9.95 2.92
N LEU A 101 1.56 -9.97 1.62
CA LEU A 101 2.18 -9.06 0.64
C LEU A 101 1.83 -7.58 0.88
N ILE A 102 0.65 -7.29 1.46
CA ILE A 102 0.16 -5.92 1.69
C ILE A 102 -0.03 -5.56 3.18
N LYS A 103 0.61 -6.30 4.08
CA LYS A 103 0.37 -6.27 5.54
C LYS A 103 0.52 -4.89 6.19
N ASP A 104 1.36 -4.03 5.62
CA ASP A 104 1.58 -2.67 6.12
C ASP A 104 0.38 -1.74 5.86
N THR A 105 -0.59 -2.18 5.06
CA THR A 105 -1.77 -1.39 4.68
C THR A 105 -3.08 -2.10 4.99
N MET A 106 -3.12 -3.44 4.89
CA MET A 106 -4.33 -4.24 5.15
C MET A 106 -3.97 -5.56 5.82
N THR A 107 -4.73 -5.92 6.85
CA THR A 107 -4.64 -7.21 7.56
C THR A 107 -6.04 -7.82 7.70
N ALA A 108 -6.14 -9.00 8.31
CA ALA A 108 -7.41 -9.56 8.75
C ALA A 108 -7.40 -9.75 10.27
N ASP A 109 -8.52 -9.46 10.91
CA ASP A 109 -8.73 -9.78 12.32
C ASP A 109 -8.84 -11.30 12.51
N GLU A 110 -8.02 -11.89 13.38
CA GLU A 110 -7.90 -13.33 13.55
C GLU A 110 -9.19 -14.00 14.04
N ALA A 111 -9.99 -13.30 14.86
CA ALA A 111 -11.20 -13.84 15.46
C ALA A 111 -12.42 -13.75 14.52
N SER A 112 -12.59 -12.59 13.88
CA SER A 112 -13.76 -12.30 13.04
C SER A 112 -13.52 -12.59 11.56
N GLY A 113 -12.27 -12.55 11.08
CA GLY A 113 -11.91 -12.61 9.67
C GLY A 113 -12.27 -11.33 8.90
N PHE A 114 -12.55 -10.23 9.59
CA PHE A 114 -12.80 -8.94 8.95
C PHE A 114 -11.49 -8.31 8.49
N LEU A 115 -11.51 -7.74 7.29
CA LEU A 115 -10.39 -6.95 6.79
C LEU A 115 -10.21 -5.69 7.63
N LYS A 116 -8.97 -5.36 7.95
CA LYS A 116 -8.61 -4.27 8.85
C LYS A 116 -7.52 -3.41 8.21
N PRO A 117 -7.81 -2.14 7.88
CA PRO A 117 -6.78 -1.22 7.42
C PRO A 117 -5.78 -0.97 8.57
N ALA A 118 -4.49 -0.99 8.24
CA ALA A 118 -3.42 -0.74 9.21
C ALA A 118 -3.30 0.75 9.57
N LEU A 119 -3.67 1.62 8.62
CA LEU A 119 -3.62 3.07 8.76
C LEU A 119 -5.00 3.67 9.08
N GLY A 120 -4.99 4.85 9.71
CA GLY A 120 -6.19 5.68 9.92
C GLY A 120 -6.81 6.16 8.61
N ASP A 121 -8.07 6.63 8.66
CA ASP A 121 -8.79 7.12 7.48
C ASP A 121 -8.31 8.50 6.98
N ASP A 122 -7.34 9.09 7.70
CA ASP A 122 -6.60 10.29 7.38
C ASP A 122 -5.26 10.02 6.67
N ALA A 123 -4.95 8.75 6.40
CA ALA A 123 -3.72 8.38 5.71
C ALA A 123 -3.61 9.04 4.34
N THR A 124 -2.48 9.69 4.08
CA THR A 124 -2.22 10.36 2.80
C THR A 124 -1.74 9.36 1.75
N PRO A 125 -1.93 9.66 0.45
CA PRO A 125 -1.34 8.87 -0.64
C PRO A 125 0.18 8.71 -0.49
N GLU A 126 0.86 9.75 0.02
CA GLU A 126 2.31 9.75 0.24
C GLU A 126 2.73 8.75 1.32
N GLN A 127 1.95 8.62 2.41
CA GLN A 127 2.22 7.62 3.45
C GLN A 127 2.11 6.20 2.88
N VAL A 128 1.10 5.92 2.06
CA VAL A 128 0.93 4.61 1.43
C VAL A 128 2.02 4.33 0.40
N LEU A 129 2.42 5.36 -0.37
CA LEU A 129 3.53 5.25 -1.32
C LEU A 129 4.85 4.90 -0.63
N LYS A 130 5.15 5.53 0.51
CA LYS A 130 6.34 5.22 1.30
C LYS A 130 6.34 3.77 1.81
N LEU A 131 5.20 3.27 2.29
CA LEU A 131 5.09 1.88 2.71
C LEU A 131 5.29 0.91 1.54
N ALA A 132 4.75 1.24 0.36
CA ALA A 132 4.94 0.42 -0.83
C ALA A 132 6.40 0.38 -1.28
N GLU A 133 7.11 1.51 -1.24
CA GLU A 133 8.54 1.57 -1.57
C GLU A 133 9.39 0.82 -0.54
N GLU A 134 9.12 0.96 0.76
CA GLU A 134 9.83 0.19 1.79
C GLU A 134 9.62 -1.32 1.59
N SER A 135 8.37 -1.73 1.35
CA SER A 135 8.04 -3.12 1.01
C SER A 135 8.76 -3.61 -0.26
N ARG A 136 8.91 -2.77 -1.29
CA ARG A 136 9.66 -3.10 -2.52
C ARG A 136 11.14 -3.34 -2.20
N ARG A 137 11.76 -2.45 -1.42
CA ARG A 137 13.17 -2.56 -1.01
C ARG A 137 13.39 -3.82 -0.18
N GLU A 138 12.49 -4.12 0.76
CA GLU A 138 12.55 -5.38 1.52
C GLU A 138 12.49 -6.61 0.62
N ARG A 139 11.58 -6.66 -0.36
CA ARG A 139 11.49 -7.79 -1.30
C ARG A 139 12.77 -7.92 -2.12
N SER A 140 13.33 -6.82 -2.58
CA SER A 140 14.56 -6.80 -3.37
C SER A 140 15.73 -7.35 -2.55
N ARG A 141 15.90 -6.90 -1.30
CA ARG A 141 16.95 -7.38 -0.37
C ARG A 141 16.85 -8.85 0.00
N ARG A 142 15.68 -9.50 -0.17
CA ARG A 142 15.50 -10.94 0.10
C ARG A 142 15.93 -11.82 -1.08
N VAL A 143 16.11 -11.23 -2.26
CA VAL A 143 16.46 -11.94 -3.50
C VAL A 143 17.97 -11.90 -3.77
N ASP A 144 18.67 -10.91 -3.22
CA ASP A 144 20.14 -10.79 -3.22
C ASP A 144 20.82 -11.71 -2.19
#